data_AF-A0A3C0GPT0-F1
#
_entry.id   AF-A0A3C0GPT0-F1
#
_cell.length_a   1.000
_cell.length_b   1.000
_cell.length_c   1.000
_cell.angle_alpha   90.00
_cell.angle_beta   90.00
_cell.angle_gamma   90.00
#
_symmetry.space_group_name_H-M   'P 1'
#
loop_
_entity.id
_entity.type
_entity.pdbx_description
1 polymer ?
#
loop_
_entity_poly.entity_id
_entity_poly.type
_entity_poly.pdbx_seq_one_letter_code
_entity_poly.pdbx_strand_id
1 'polypeptide(L)'
;MVEPVSVEKRSDTEVSVRYKVRPESSHYAGGVDYERVGDALRIVIRRCTVGSPCEPMAKSVIPLDDTWQAEVHLPFDGARVVMVHADGETQIYP
;
A
#
# COMPACT_ATOMS: atom_id res chain seq x y z
N MET A 1 4.22 16.65 1.96
CA MET A 1 3.65 16.25 3.26
C MET A 1 3.02 14.89 3.06
N VAL A 2 3.74 13.84 3.45
CA VAL A 2 3.30 12.44 3.30
C VAL A 2 2.23 12.22 4.37
N GLU A 3 0.97 12.10 3.94
CA GLU A 3 -0.10 11.74 4.87
C GLU A 3 0.18 10.32 5.39
N PRO A 4 -0.02 10.06 6.70
CA PRO A 4 0.56 8.89 7.34
C PRO A 4 -0.05 7.61 6.76
N VAL A 5 0.83 6.72 6.33
CA VAL A 5 0.49 5.33 6.07
C VAL A 5 0.57 4.60 7.40
N SER A 6 -0.52 3.95 7.78
CA SER A 6 -0.58 3.16 9.01
C SER A 6 -0.41 1.69 8.67
N VAL A 7 0.47 1.00 9.42
CA VAL A 7 0.63 -0.45 9.33
C VAL A 7 0.22 -1.06 10.66
N GLU A 8 -0.71 -1.99 10.60
CA GLU A 8 -1.17 -2.74 11.77
C GLU A 8 -0.96 -4.22 11.53
N LYS A 9 -0.34 -4.90 12.50
CA LYS A 9 -0.22 -6.37 12.47
C LYS A 9 -1.62 -6.95 12.70
N ARG A 10 -2.13 -7.68 11.70
CA ARG A 10 -3.43 -8.37 11.75
C ARG A 10 -3.30 -9.73 12.41
N SER A 11 -2.23 -10.46 12.08
CA SER A 11 -1.91 -11.79 12.61
C SER A 11 -0.40 -12.02 12.54
N ASP A 12 0.05 -13.20 12.96
CA ASP A 12 1.46 -13.59 12.80
C ASP A 12 1.88 -13.78 11.34
N THR A 13 0.92 -13.87 10.42
CA THR A 13 1.16 -14.11 8.99
C THR A 13 0.71 -12.96 8.09
N GLU A 14 0.15 -11.88 8.65
CA GLU A 14 -0.49 -10.83 7.86
C GLU A 14 -0.38 -9.44 8.51
N VAL A 15 -0.14 -8.42 7.69
CA VAL A 15 -0.23 -7.01 8.06
C VAL A 15 -1.30 -6.30 7.22
N SER A 16 -2.01 -5.38 7.86
CA SER A 16 -2.90 -4.44 7.20
C SER A 16 -2.18 -3.12 7.00
N VAL A 17 -2.17 -2.64 5.76
CA VAL A 17 -1.61 -1.33 5.41
C VAL A 17 -2.75 -0.43 4.98
N ARG A 18 -2.86 0.71 5.66
CA ARG A 18 -3.87 1.74 5.40
C ARG A 18 -3.19 3.01 4.91
N TYR A 19 -3.64 3.52 3.78
CA TYR A 19 -3.14 4.76 3.21
C TYR A 19 -4.26 5.59 2.60
N LYS A 20 -4.04 6.91 2.52
CA LYS A 20 -4.99 7.82 1.90
C LYS A 20 -4.79 7.83 0.39
N VAL A 21 -5.88 7.74 -0.35
CA VAL A 21 -5.91 7.82 -1.81
C VAL A 21 -6.36 9.20 -2.21
N ARG A 22 -5.46 10.02 -2.74
CA ARG A 22 -5.88 11.34 -3.24
C ARG A 22 -6.65 11.17 -4.56
N PRO A 23 -7.80 11.82 -4.72
CA PRO A 23 -8.48 11.88 -6.00
C PRO A 23 -7.57 12.58 -7.02
N GLU A 24 -7.24 11.86 -8.09
CA GLU A 24 -6.55 12.41 -9.24
C GLU A 24 -7.43 12.18 -10.48
N SER A 25 -7.42 13.11 -11.42
CA SER A 25 -8.27 13.04 -12.61
C SER A 25 -7.76 12.04 -13.66
N SER A 26 -6.46 11.72 -13.64
CA SER A 26 -5.82 10.83 -14.62
C SER A 26 -5.36 9.50 -14.04
N HIS A 27 -5.25 9.39 -12.71
CA HIS A 27 -4.76 8.20 -12.04
C HIS A 27 -5.60 7.86 -10.80
N TYR A 28 -5.54 6.61 -10.37
CA TYR A 28 -6.09 6.15 -9.11
C TYR A 28 -5.14 5.15 -8.45
N ALA A 29 -5.21 5.00 -7.12
CA ALA A 29 -4.48 3.93 -6.44
C ALA A 29 -5.26 2.63 -6.58
N GLY A 30 -4.80 1.71 -7.45
CA GLY A 30 -5.48 0.43 -7.65
C GLY A 30 -5.22 -0.59 -6.54
N GLY A 31 -4.16 -0.36 -5.75
CA GLY A 31 -3.68 -1.27 -4.73
C GLY A 31 -2.19 -1.08 -4.50
N VAL A 32 -1.52 -2.13 -4.03
CA VAL A 32 -0.08 -2.14 -3.81
C VAL A 32 0.59 -3.31 -4.50
N ASP A 33 1.80 -3.07 -4.97
CA ASP A 33 2.77 -4.11 -5.29
C ASP A 33 3.70 -4.30 -4.10
N TYR A 34 4.14 -5.52 -3.86
CA TYR A 34 5.05 -5.82 -2.76
C TYR A 34 6.11 -6.82 -3.17
N GLU A 35 7.32 -6.65 -2.64
CA GLU A 35 8.45 -7.53 -2.88
C GLU A 35 9.27 -7.71 -1.59
N ARG A 36 9.88 -8.88 -1.41
CA ARG A 36 10.79 -9.13 -0.30
C ARG A 36 12.20 -8.74 -0.73
N VAL A 37 12.78 -7.77 -0.05
CA VAL A 37 14.16 -7.30 -0.28
C VAL A 37 14.95 -7.49 1.01
N GLY A 38 15.80 -8.52 1.05
CA GLY A 38 16.53 -8.89 2.26
C GLY A 38 15.60 -9.33 3.39
N ASP A 39 15.65 -8.59 4.50
CA ASP A 39 14.82 -8.74 5.69
C ASP A 39 13.61 -7.79 5.71
N ALA A 40 13.36 -7.06 4.61
CA ALA A 40 12.27 -6.12 4.49
C ALA A 40 11.20 -6.56 3.47
N LEU A 41 9.94 -6.32 3.81
CA LEU A 41 8.83 -6.30 2.87
C LEU A 41 8.69 -4.88 2.32
N ARG A 42 9.06 -4.71 1.05
CA ARG A 42 8.97 -3.44 0.33
C ARG A 42 7.60 -3.33 -0.31
N ILE A 43 6.89 -2.23 -0.04
CA ILE A 43 5.54 -2.00 -0.54
C ILE A 43 5.54 -0.74 -1.40
N VAL A 44 4.94 -0.81 -2.58
CA VAL A 44 4.78 0.31 -3.51
C VAL A 44 3.30 0.50 -3.82
N ILE A 45 2.77 1.71 -3.62
CA ILE A 45 1.41 2.03 -4.03
C ILE A 45 1.38 2.12 -5.56
N ARG A 46 0.58 1.25 -6.19
CA ARG A 46 0.46 1.23 -7.65
C ARG A 46 -0.51 2.31 -8.11
N ARG A 47 0.03 3.32 -8.80
CA ARG A 47 -0.76 4.35 -9.49
C ARG A 47 -1.17 3.83 -10.86
N CYS A 48 -2.47 3.66 -11.05
CA CYS A 48 -3.09 3.14 -12.24
C CYS A 48 -3.65 4.28 -13.09
N THR A 49 -3.44 4.27 -14.39
CA THR A 49 -4.06 5.24 -15.31
C THR A 49 -5.51 4.88 -15.55
N VAL A 50 -6.40 5.87 -15.48
CA VAL A 50 -7.84 5.68 -15.77
C VAL A 50 -8.02 5.18 -17.20
N GLY A 51 -8.84 4.14 -17.38
CA GLY A 51 -9.13 3.54 -18.69
C GLY A 51 -8.05 2.58 -19.21
N SER A 52 -6.98 2.34 -18.45
CA SER A 52 -5.95 1.34 -18.77
C SER A 52 -6.06 0.13 -17.84
N PRO A 53 -5.68 -1.08 -18.28
CA PRO A 53 -5.56 -2.22 -17.39
C PRO A 53 -4.60 -1.93 -16.24
N CYS A 54 -5.01 -2.24 -15.01
CA CYS A 54 -4.15 -2.15 -13.85
C CYS A 54 -4.34 -3.35 -12.92
N GLU A 55 -3.27 -4.10 -12.71
CA GLU A 55 -3.27 -5.33 -11.93
C GLU A 55 -2.20 -5.25 -10.84
N PRO A 56 -2.51 -4.59 -9.71
CA PRO A 56 -1.64 -4.63 -8.54
C PRO A 56 -1.66 -6.03 -7.91
N MET A 57 -0.56 -6.40 -7.27
CA MET A 57 -0.45 -7.70 -6.58
C MET A 57 -1.46 -7.85 -5.44
N ALA A 58 -1.72 -6.78 -4.69
CA ALA A 58 -2.75 -6.74 -3.65
C ALA A 58 -3.70 -5.56 -3.90
N LYS A 59 -5.01 -5.84 -3.91
CA LYS A 59 -6.07 -4.85 -4.11
C LYS A 59 -6.66 -4.40 -2.78
N SER A 60 -7.22 -3.20 -2.75
CA SER A 60 -7.87 -2.74 -1.54
C SER A 60 -9.08 -3.62 -1.17
N VAL A 61 -9.19 -3.95 0.11
CA VAL A 61 -10.29 -4.75 0.67
C VAL A 61 -11.49 -3.89 1.05
N ILE A 62 -11.30 -2.57 1.17
CA ILE A 62 -12.38 -1.62 1.38
C ILE A 62 -12.71 -0.95 0.04
N PRO A 63 -14.00 -0.69 -0.26
CA PRO A 63 -14.35 0.23 -1.33
C PRO A 63 -13.73 1.59 -1.02
N LEU A 64 -13.26 2.29 -2.05
CA LEU A 64 -12.93 3.71 -1.93
C LEU A 64 -14.24 4.45 -1.62
N ASP A 65 -14.46 4.72 -0.34
CA ASP A 65 -15.59 5.48 0.16
C ASP A 65 -15.22 6.97 0.29
N ASP A 66 -16.15 7.77 0.83
CA ASP A 66 -15.97 9.22 1.00
C ASP A 66 -14.78 9.59 1.90
N THR A 67 -14.19 8.63 2.63
CA THR A 67 -13.00 8.86 3.46
C THR A 67 -11.70 8.82 2.67
N TRP A 68 -11.74 8.38 1.41
CA TRP A 68 -10.60 8.28 0.52
C TRP A 68 -9.46 7.46 1.12
N GLN A 69 -9.80 6.34 1.75
CA GLN A 69 -8.85 5.41 2.34
C GLN A 69 -8.82 4.09 1.57
N ALA A 70 -7.63 3.53 1.45
CA ALA A 70 -7.43 2.16 0.99
C ALA A 70 -6.82 1.35 2.13
N GLU A 71 -7.34 0.15 2.33
CA GLU A 71 -6.79 -0.89 3.19
C GLU A 71 -6.38 -2.08 2.32
N VAL A 72 -5.16 -2.58 2.51
CA VAL A 72 -4.62 -3.75 1.81
C VAL A 72 -4.03 -4.71 2.81
N HIS A 73 -4.27 -5.99 2.60
CA HIS A 73 -3.74 -7.07 3.42
C HIS A 73 -2.57 -7.73 2.71
N LEU A 74 -1.45 -7.85 3.41
CA LEU A 74 -0.21 -8.37 2.87
C LEU A 74 0.31 -9.51 3.72
N PRO A 75 0.87 -10.56 3.10
CA PRO A 75 1.56 -11.60 3.84
C PRO A 75 2.75 -11.00 4.59
N PHE A 76 2.89 -11.38 5.86
CA PHE A 76 3.92 -10.92 6.77
C PHE A 76 4.58 -12.11 7.45
N ASP A 77 5.89 -12.13 7.49
CA ASP A 77 6.69 -13.22 8.07
C ASP A 77 7.64 -12.73 9.18
N GLY A 78 7.33 -11.56 9.77
CA GLY A 78 8.22 -10.90 10.73
C GLY A 78 9.26 -9.98 10.09
N ALA A 79 9.29 -9.86 8.75
CA ALA A 79 10.14 -8.91 8.04
C ALA A 79 9.78 -7.44 8.35
N ARG A 80 10.77 -6.56 8.35
CA ARG A 80 10.56 -5.11 8.48
C ARG A 80 9.70 -4.58 7.33
N VAL A 81 8.72 -3.72 7.58
CA VAL A 81 7.88 -3.17 6.50
C VAL A 81 8.38 -1.77 6.08
N VAL A 82 8.73 -1.65 4.81
CA VAL A 82 9.18 -0.39 4.19
C VAL A 82 8.22 -0.04 3.08
N MET A 83 7.61 1.14 3.14
CA MET A 83 6.86 1.65 2.00
C MET A 83 7.72 2.59 1.18
N VAL A 84 7.69 2.39 -0.12
CA VAL A 84 8.36 3.22 -1.09
C VAL A 84 7.31 4.07 -1.80
N HIS A 85 7.46 5.37 -1.61
CA HIS A 85 6.67 6.37 -2.30
C HIS A 85 7.46 6.88 -3.50
N ALA A 86 6.75 7.47 -4.47
CA ALA A 86 7.39 8.16 -5.60
C ALA A 86 8.34 9.29 -5.14
N ASP A 87 8.13 9.83 -3.94
CA ASP A 87 8.92 10.92 -3.34
C ASP A 87 10.07 10.40 -2.43
N GLY A 88 10.24 9.09 -2.25
CA GLY A 88 11.29 8.48 -1.41
C GLY A 88 10.85 7.24 -0.63
N GLU A 89 11.80 6.55 0.00
CA GLU A 89 11.56 5.38 0.86
C GLU A 89 11.32 5.80 2.32
N THR A 90 10.29 5.26 2.95
CA THR A 90 9.94 5.51 4.36
C THR A 90 9.75 4.19 5.09
N GLN A 91 10.50 3.98 6.19
CA GLN A 91 10.22 2.88 7.11
C GLN A 91 8.95 3.19 7.90
N ILE A 92 8.02 2.23 7.92
CA ILE A 92 6.71 2.40 8.56
C ILE A 92 6.41 1.35 9.63
N TYR A 93 7.23 0.28 9.72
CA TYR A 93 7.17 -0.71 10.80
C TYR A 93 8.60 -1.08 11.24
N PRO A 94 8.85 -1.31 12.54
CA PRO A 94 10.15 -1.78 13.05
C PRO A 94 10.62 -3.06 12.35
#